data_AF-A0A920Q5X1-F1
#
_entry.id   AF-A0A920Q5X1-F1
#
_cell.length_a   1.000
_cell.length_b   1.000
_cell.length_c   1.000
_cell.angle_alpha   90.00
_cell.angle_beta   90.00
_cell.angle_gamma   90.00
#
_symmetry.space_group_name_H-M   'P 1'
#
loop_
_entity.id
_entity.type
_entity.pdbx_description
1 polymer ?
#
loop_
_entity_poly.entity_id
_entity_poly.type
_entity_poly.pdbx_seq_one_letter_code
_entity_poly.pdbx_strand_id
1 'polypeptide(L)' 'MRDLLDRFKNTDMTVATVLEQLRDWPYQDIGFAKLDHHRPLRTGWPEVVFGKGKTPKQVAHIVNSMKGRGHPVLVTSLI' A
#
# COMPACT_ATOMS: atom_id res chain seq x y z
N MET A 1 5.53 6.53 8.01
CA MET A 1 4.72 7.57 8.71
C MET A 1 5.59 8.57 9.43
N ARG A 2 6.47 8.13 10.34
CA ARG A 2 7.41 9.02 11.05
C ARG A 2 8.22 9.89 10.08
N ASP A 3 8.83 9.27 9.07
CA ASP A 3 9.59 9.98 8.03
C ASP A 3 8.75 10.97 7.18
N LEU A 4 7.46 10.70 7.00
CA LEU A 4 6.56 11.62 6.29
C LEU A 4 6.27 12.85 7.16
N LEU A 5 5.99 12.64 8.44
CA LEU A 5 5.72 13.71 9.39
C LEU A 5 6.98 14.51 9.74
N ASP A 6 8.14 13.86 9.83
CA ASP A 6 9.43 14.52 10.03
C ASP A 6 9.79 15.37 8.81
N ARG A 7 9.53 14.90 7.58
CA ARG A 7 9.67 15.75 6.39
C ARG A 7 8.66 16.88 6.38
N PHE A 8 7.39 16.63 6.69
CA PHE A 8 6.40 17.71 6.77
C PHE A 8 6.79 18.80 7.78
N LYS A 9 7.35 18.40 8.93
CA LYS A 9 7.79 19.33 9.97
C LYS A 9 9.06 20.10 9.58
N ASN A 10 9.99 19.43 8.87
CA ASN A 10 11.34 19.95 8.63
C ASN A 10 11.57 20.41 7.17
N THR A 11 10.55 20.38 6.30
CA THR A 11 10.62 20.83 4.90
C THR A 11 9.39 21.68 4.55
N ASP A 12 9.45 22.46 3.46
CA ASP A 12 8.31 23.24 2.94
C ASP A 12 7.21 22.37 2.28
N MET A 13 6.99 21.16 2.78
CA MET A 13 5.87 20.34 2.32
C MET A 13 4.55 20.97 2.76
N THR A 14 3.66 21.20 1.79
CA THR A 14 2.33 21.73 2.09
C THR A 14 1.44 20.65 2.72
N VAL A 15 0.45 21.08 3.51
CA VAL A 15 -0.59 20.20 4.04
C VAL A 15 -1.30 19.45 2.91
N ALA A 16 -1.56 20.09 1.77
CA ALA A 16 -2.16 19.46 0.60
C ALA A 16 -1.32 18.28 0.07
N THR A 17 0.00 18.44 -0.01
CA THR A 17 0.93 17.37 -0.43
C THR A 17 0.93 16.20 0.55
N VAL A 18 0.88 16.48 1.86
CA VAL A 18 0.79 15.43 2.89
C VAL A 18 -0.54 14.70 2.82
N LEU A 19 -1.65 15.43 2.67
CA LEU A 19 -2.98 14.84 2.52
C LEU A 19 -3.08 13.99 1.25
N GLU A 20 -2.37 14.33 0.17
CA GLU A 20 -2.27 13.48 -1.01
C GLU A 20 -1.57 12.15 -0.73
N GLN A 21 -0.47 12.17 0.00
CA GLN A 21 0.24 10.94 0.37
C GLN A 21 -0.54 10.10 1.39
N LEU A 22 -1.44 10.73 2.15
CA LEU A 22 -2.36 10.08 3.07
C LEU A 22 -3.71 9.72 2.44
N ARG A 23 -3.98 10.05 1.16
CA ARG A 23 -5.30 9.90 0.53
C ARG A 23 -5.81 8.45 0.54
N ASP A 24 -4.88 7.49 0.42
CA ASP A 24 -5.19 6.05 0.44
C ASP A 24 -4.92 5.41 1.82
N TRP A 25 -4.84 6.20 2.89
CA TRP A 25 -4.75 5.68 4.26
C TRP A 25 -6.16 5.42 4.81
N PRO A 26 -6.45 4.25 5.41
CA PRO A 26 -5.51 3.18 5.77
C PRO A 26 -5.34 2.08 4.70
N TYR A 27 -6.22 2.07 3.70
CA TYR A 27 -6.20 1.10 2.62
C TYR A 27 -6.63 1.75 1.30
N GLN A 28 -6.23 1.11 0.20
CA GLN A 28 -6.69 1.45 -1.14
C GLN A 28 -7.73 0.44 -1.61
N ASP A 29 -8.90 0.90 -2.05
CA ASP A 29 -9.92 0.05 -2.68
C ASP A 29 -9.72 0.05 -4.20
N ILE A 30 -9.56 -1.13 -4.79
CA ILE A 30 -9.43 -1.33 -6.25
C ILE A 30 -10.62 -2.11 -6.83
N GLY A 31 -11.75 -2.12 -6.12
CA GLY A 31 -13.02 -2.73 -6.50
C GLY A 31 -13.13 -4.22 -6.16
N PHE A 32 -12.11 -5.02 -6.48
CA PHE A 32 -12.08 -6.47 -6.20
C PHE A 32 -11.10 -6.87 -5.09
N ALA A 33 -10.40 -5.90 -4.51
CA ALA A 33 -9.51 -6.07 -3.36
C ALA A 33 -9.37 -4.75 -2.62
N LYS A 34 -9.14 -4.84 -1.31
CA LYS A 34 -8.73 -3.72 -0.46
C LYS A 34 -7.29 -3.97 -0.01
N LEU A 35 -6.39 -3.03 -0.32
CA LEU A 35 -4.97 -3.15 -0.06
C LEU A 35 -4.63 -2.41 1.23
N ASP A 36 -4.35 -3.14 2.30
CA ASP A 36 -4.01 -2.56 3.61
C ASP A 36 -2.56 -2.05 3.62
N HIS A 37 -2.38 -0.79 3.24
CA HIS A 37 -1.08 -0.12 3.23
C HIS A 37 -0.55 0.15 4.65
N HIS A 38 -1.40 0.04 5.68
CA HIS A 38 -1.00 0.19 7.08
C HIS A 38 -0.49 -1.08 7.72
N ARG A 39 -0.73 -2.25 7.13
CA ARG A 39 -0.33 -3.52 7.73
C ARG A 39 1.13 -3.52 8.21
N PRO A 40 2.13 -3.05 7.44
CA PRO A 40 3.52 -3.00 7.90
C PRO A 40 3.70 -2.19 9.17
N LEU A 41 2.98 -1.06 9.30
CA LEU A 41 3.04 -0.22 10.50
C LEU A 41 2.43 -0.91 11.72
N ARG A 42 1.37 -1.71 11.52
CA ARG A 42 0.64 -2.38 12.63
C ARG A 42 1.28 -3.69 13.05
N THR A 43 1.89 -4.42 12.13
CA THR A 43 2.33 -5.81 12.35
C THR A 43 3.84 -6.00 12.19
N GLY A 44 4.55 -5.05 11.58
CA GLY A 44 5.95 -5.21 11.18
C GLY A 44 6.15 -6.03 9.91
N TRP A 45 5.08 -6.52 9.27
CA TRP A 45 5.13 -7.38 8.09
C TRP A 45 4.39 -6.79 6.89
N PRO A 46 4.89 -6.99 5.65
CA PRO A 46 4.21 -6.54 4.45
C PRO A 46 2.88 -7.27 4.23
N GLU A 47 2.03 -6.68 3.39
CA GLU A 47 0.82 -7.33 2.91
C GLU A 47 1.15 -8.51 1.98
N VAL A 48 0.38 -9.59 2.09
CA VAL A 48 0.51 -10.80 1.26
C VAL A 48 -0.74 -10.95 0.41
N VAL A 49 -0.56 -11.07 -0.91
CA VAL A 49 -1.66 -11.30 -1.84
C VAL A 49 -2.05 -12.77 -1.81
N PHE A 50 -3.24 -13.07 -1.32
CA PHE A 50 -3.79 -14.41 -1.43
C PHE A 50 -4.25 -14.68 -2.87
N GLY A 51 -3.52 -15.53 -3.60
CA GLY A 51 -3.71 -15.75 -5.04
C GLY A 51 -4.90 -16.65 -5.42
N LYS A 52 -5.34 -17.54 -4.54
CA LYS A 52 -6.43 -18.48 -4.83
C LYS A 52 -7.73 -17.74 -5.19
N GLY A 53 -8.35 -18.13 -6.31
CA GLY A 53 -9.57 -17.49 -6.80
C GLY A 53 -9.36 -16.11 -7.45
N LYS A 54 -8.11 -15.67 -7.65
CA LYS A 54 -7.79 -14.45 -8.41
C LYS A 54 -7.27 -14.82 -9.80
N THR A 55 -7.70 -14.06 -10.80
CA THR A 55 -7.12 -14.16 -12.14
C THR A 55 -5.70 -13.58 -12.16
N PRO A 56 -4.82 -14.02 -13.09
CA PRO A 56 -3.50 -13.41 -13.26
C PRO A 56 -3.56 -11.89 -13.46
N LYS A 57 -4.60 -11.38 -14.16
CA LYS A 57 -4.82 -9.94 -14.34
C LYS A 57 -5.12 -9.22 -13.03
N GLN A 58 -5.96 -9.81 -12.17
CA GLN A 58 -6.25 -9.24 -10.86
C GLN A 58 -5.01 -9.21 -9.97
N VAL A 59 -4.20 -10.27 -9.98
CA VAL A 59 -2.94 -10.30 -9.23
C VAL A 59 -1.95 -9.27 -9.75
N ALA A 60 -1.77 -9.15 -11.06
CA ALA A 60 -0.91 -8.13 -11.65
C ALA A 60 -1.36 -6.71 -11.26
N HIS A 61 -2.67 -6.45 -11.27
CA HIS A 61 -3.22 -5.16 -10.86
C HIS A 61 -2.98 -4.89 -9.36
N ILE A 62 -3.22 -5.87 -8.48
CA ILE A 62 -2.92 -5.77 -7.04
C ILE A 62 -1.44 -5.43 -6.81
N VAL A 63 -0.52 -6.20 -7.42
CA VAL A 63 0.93 -6.00 -7.28
C VAL A 63 1.33 -4.61 -7.78
N ASN A 64 0.76 -4.17 -8.90
CA ASN A 64 1.07 -2.85 -9.46
C ASN A 64 0.62 -1.71 -8.53
N SER A 65 -0.54 -1.83 -7.90
CA SER A 65 -1.07 -0.85 -6.94
C SER A 65 -0.26 -0.75 -5.64
N MET A 66 0.54 -1.78 -5.31
CA MET A 66 1.44 -1.79 -4.15
C MET A 66 2.88 -1.34 -4.46
N LYS A 67 3.23 -1.12 -5.74
CA LYS A 67 4.58 -0.67 -6.12
C LYS A 67 4.92 0.70 -5.53
N GLY A 68 6.21 0.92 -5.29
CA GLY A 68 6.74 2.22 -4.85
C GLY A 68 6.53 2.54 -3.36
N ARG A 69 5.92 1.63 -2.59
CA ARG A 69 5.63 1.86 -1.15
C ARG A 69 6.71 1.31 -0.19
N GLY A 70 7.86 0.88 -0.71
CA GLY A 70 9.04 0.52 0.11
C GLY A 70 8.99 -0.84 0.81
N HIS A 71 8.03 -1.71 0.45
CA HIS A 71 7.90 -3.04 1.04
C HIS A 71 7.85 -4.12 -0.05
N PRO A 72 8.45 -5.30 0.17
CA PRO A 72 8.34 -6.42 -0.76
C PRO A 72 6.89 -6.93 -0.81
N VAL A 73 6.44 -7.33 -2.00
CA VAL A 73 5.11 -7.91 -2.21
C VAL A 73 5.23 -9.42 -2.38
N LEU A 74 4.50 -10.17 -1.56
CA LEU A 74 4.42 -11.63 -1.68
C LEU A 74 3.05 -12.04 -2.23
N VAL A 75 3.04 -13.08 -3.06
CA VAL A 75 1.81 -13.64 -3.65
C VAL A 75 1.77 -15.13 -3.36
N THR A 76 0.66 -15.63 -2.81
CA THR A 76 0.44 -17.08 -2.66
C THR A 76 -0.06 -17.68 -3.98
N SER A 77 0.11 -18.98 -4.17
CA SER A 77 -0.15 -19.68 -5.44
C SER A 77 -1.48 -19.30 -6.12
N LEU A 78 -1.42 -19.20 -7.45
CA LEU A 78 -2.59 -19.15 -8.33
C LEU A 78 -3.03 -20.59 -8.55
N ILE A 79 -4.14 -21.00 -7.93
CA ILE A 79 -4.77 -22.29 -8.19
C ILE A 79 -6.20 -22.03 -8.60
#